data_AF-A0AAE0RUT0-F1
#
_entry.id   AF-A0AAE0RUT0-F1
#
_cell.length_a   1.000
_cell.length_b   1.000
_cell.length_c   1.000
_cell.angle_alpha   90.00
_cell.angle_beta   90.00
_cell.angle_gamma   90.00
#
_symmetry.space_group_name_H-M   'P 1'
#
loop_
_entity.id
_entity.type
_entity.pdbx_description
1 polymer ?
#
loop_
_entity_poly.entity_id
_entity_poly.type
_entity_poly.pdbx_seq_one_letter_code
_entity_poly.pdbx_strand_id
1 'polypeptide(L)'
;MEYNLFRVNFIIKLFCFLVLLLSMILTQQVGSNSLNVDKLFAIANSITAVQNFLNGGIINGSSQLVLPFLQQMQRGLGDVVNQMKQDSIKAQHGLNDVCLNHTNLMLEELMQRQGWAMQMIDALGKPGSAFLDGNVQWLGSYDQCVGVEAKLVIDESKVNSATPVHVFKGRYCLARFSVLSVPSSIIPVSLSVGVCVPDSCDDNSVRNLLQTVNTAAGYFFENSSIAVSDVVCHKTIKYDAPAIGVIVVLWAVLASLTIGTLYDVITRFRQNSVKQNPKLKEENETIASFSHEEEKPEKNKQWQGKLGELFVSFSIYTNGKKLLSTKQAAGALTSINGIRFLSMSWVVLGHSYSASALIIQNMKQFLDVKSHQWSFMAISNATISVDSFFLLSGLLVAYLTLREIKKMGGIKKFRWGMFYFHRFWRLTPPYMLMLVTNAILLKYWFDGPLWNQDGYDTENCENSWWTNLLYINNLVHTDKMCMTWSWYLANDMQFFVLSPLILIPLYM
;
A
#
# COMPACT_ATOMS: atom_id res chain seq x y z
N MET A 1 21.65 1.66 -33.13
CA MET A 1 21.40 3.07 -33.49
C MET A 1 20.64 3.86 -32.41
N GLU A 2 19.84 3.22 -31.54
CA GLU A 2 19.08 3.93 -30.49
C GLU A 2 19.92 4.44 -29.29
N TYR A 3 21.08 3.83 -29.00
CA TYR A 3 21.98 4.28 -27.91
C TYR A 3 22.63 5.66 -28.16
N ASN A 4 22.85 6.02 -29.44
CA ASN A 4 23.43 7.32 -29.80
C ASN A 4 22.38 8.43 -29.82
N LEU A 5 21.12 8.12 -30.12
CA LEU A 5 20.03 9.10 -30.12
C LEU A 5 19.66 9.54 -28.68
N PHE A 6 19.78 8.63 -27.70
CA PHE A 6 19.56 8.94 -26.27
C PHE A 6 20.70 9.81 -25.70
N ARG A 7 21.95 9.55 -26.09
CA ARG A 7 23.12 10.37 -25.68
C ARG A 7 23.09 11.79 -26.25
N VAL A 8 22.73 11.94 -27.52
CA VAL A 8 22.62 13.27 -28.15
C VAL A 8 21.45 14.07 -27.55
N ASN A 9 20.30 13.42 -27.28
CA ASN A 9 19.18 14.07 -26.59
C ASN A 9 19.52 14.46 -25.13
N PHE A 10 20.30 13.65 -24.42
CA PHE A 10 20.75 13.98 -23.06
C PHE A 10 21.71 15.18 -23.07
N ILE A 11 22.64 15.23 -24.02
CA ILE A 11 23.61 16.33 -24.16
C ILE A 11 22.91 17.63 -24.59
N ILE A 12 21.96 17.59 -25.52
CA ILE A 12 21.19 18.77 -25.94
C ILE A 12 20.32 19.28 -24.78
N LYS A 13 19.67 18.39 -24.02
CA LYS A 13 18.86 18.77 -22.85
C LYS A 13 19.72 19.36 -21.72
N LEU A 14 20.92 18.81 -21.50
CA LEU A 14 21.87 19.33 -20.50
C LEU A 14 22.44 20.69 -20.92
N PHE A 15 22.71 20.89 -22.21
CA PHE A 15 23.19 22.17 -22.75
C PHE A 15 22.11 23.26 -22.70
N CYS A 16 20.86 22.94 -23.07
CA CYS A 16 19.72 23.85 -22.90
C CYS A 16 19.45 24.17 -21.42
N PHE A 17 19.59 23.20 -20.52
CA PHE A 17 19.45 23.42 -19.08
C PHE A 17 20.52 24.35 -18.53
N LEU A 18 21.78 24.18 -18.94
CA LEU A 18 22.90 25.04 -18.54
C LEU A 18 22.79 26.47 -19.11
N VAL A 19 22.36 26.62 -20.37
CA VAL A 19 22.13 27.95 -20.99
C VAL A 19 20.95 28.67 -20.33
N LEU A 20 19.89 27.95 -19.96
CA LEU A 20 18.75 28.51 -19.21
C LEU A 20 19.15 28.90 -17.78
N LEU A 21 19.96 28.07 -17.09
CA LEU A 21 20.51 28.39 -15.77
C LEU A 21 21.40 29.65 -15.81
N LEU A 22 22.26 29.77 -16.83
CA LEU A 22 23.10 30.94 -17.06
C LEU A 22 22.26 32.19 -17.37
N SER A 23 21.19 32.05 -18.16
CA SER A 23 20.28 33.18 -18.47
C SER A 23 19.45 33.64 -17.25
N MET A 24 19.04 32.72 -16.37
CA MET A 24 18.35 33.04 -15.11
C MET A 24 19.29 33.68 -14.09
N ILE A 25 20.54 33.22 -13.99
CA ILE A 25 21.53 33.79 -13.07
C ILE A 25 21.98 35.18 -13.53
N LEU A 26 22.14 35.41 -14.83
CA LEU A 26 22.45 36.73 -15.39
C LEU A 26 21.28 37.74 -15.25
N THR A 27 20.03 37.27 -15.24
CA THR A 27 18.87 38.14 -15.02
C THR A 27 18.59 38.43 -13.54
N GLN A 28 19.08 37.59 -12.60
CA GLN A 28 18.92 37.79 -11.15
C GLN A 28 20.00 38.68 -10.50
N GLN A 29 21.10 38.98 -11.18
CA GLN A 29 22.23 39.75 -10.62
C GLN A 29 22.26 41.25 -10.97
N VAL A 30 21.27 41.78 -11.69
CA VAL A 30 21.17 43.25 -11.91
C VAL A 30 20.72 43.99 -10.63
N GLY A 31 20.35 43.28 -9.56
CA GLY A 31 19.74 43.87 -8.35
C GLY A 31 20.54 43.89 -7.04
N SER A 32 21.76 43.36 -6.95
CA SER A 32 22.51 43.41 -5.67
C SER A 32 24.01 43.61 -5.84
N ASN A 33 24.51 44.74 -5.33
CA ASN A 33 25.92 45.09 -5.25
C ASN A 33 26.61 44.27 -4.14
N SER A 34 26.95 43.01 -4.40
CA SER A 34 28.18 42.40 -3.88
C SER A 34 28.49 41.12 -4.67
N LEU A 35 29.51 41.20 -5.52
CA LEU A 35 29.99 40.07 -6.30
C LEU A 35 30.91 39.23 -5.41
N ASN A 36 30.42 38.07 -4.94
CA ASN A 36 31.25 37.15 -4.17
C ASN A 36 32.13 36.34 -5.13
N VAL A 37 33.37 36.80 -5.32
CA VAL A 37 34.33 36.34 -6.33
C VAL A 37 34.66 34.84 -6.18
N ASP A 38 34.56 34.29 -4.98
CA ASP A 38 34.82 32.88 -4.68
C ASP A 38 33.76 31.92 -5.27
N LYS A 39 32.49 32.35 -5.33
CA LYS A 39 31.42 31.59 -5.99
C LYS A 39 31.56 31.62 -7.51
N LEU A 40 32.06 32.73 -8.07
CA LEU A 40 32.37 32.83 -9.50
C LEU A 40 33.54 31.93 -9.89
N PHE A 41 34.56 31.81 -9.03
CA PHE A 41 35.70 30.92 -9.23
C PHE A 41 35.30 29.43 -9.18
N ALA A 42 34.42 29.05 -8.26
CA ALA A 42 33.91 27.68 -8.17
C ALA A 42 33.09 27.28 -9.42
N ILE A 43 32.30 28.21 -9.96
CA ILE A 43 31.50 27.99 -11.18
C ILE A 43 32.40 27.96 -12.42
N ALA A 44 33.38 28.86 -12.53
CA ALA A 44 34.36 28.88 -13.62
C ALA A 44 35.18 27.58 -13.67
N ASN A 45 35.57 27.05 -12.51
CA ASN A 45 36.29 25.77 -12.42
C ASN A 45 35.42 24.57 -12.82
N SER A 46 34.13 24.62 -12.50
CA SER A 46 33.15 23.59 -12.88
C SER A 46 32.88 23.58 -14.38
N ILE A 47 32.76 24.77 -14.99
CA ILE A 47 32.59 24.94 -16.44
C ILE A 47 33.84 24.49 -17.19
N THR A 48 35.03 24.85 -16.70
CA THR A 48 36.32 24.43 -17.29
C THR A 48 36.49 22.90 -17.23
N ALA A 49 36.05 22.26 -16.15
CA ALA A 49 36.09 20.80 -16.01
C ALA A 49 35.15 20.08 -16.99
N VAL A 50 33.93 20.61 -17.19
CA VAL A 50 32.97 20.08 -18.17
C VAL A 50 33.43 20.34 -19.60
N GLN A 51 34.01 21.50 -19.89
CA GLN A 51 34.53 21.87 -21.20
C GLN A 51 35.75 21.03 -21.59
N ASN A 52 36.61 20.68 -20.62
CA ASN A 52 37.73 19.76 -20.84
C ASN A 52 37.27 18.29 -21.02
N PHE A 53 36.17 17.89 -20.39
CA PHE A 53 35.55 16.58 -20.59
C PHE A 53 34.89 16.46 -21.98
N LEU A 54 34.27 17.53 -22.47
CA LEU A 54 33.64 17.56 -23.81
C LEU A 54 34.66 17.68 -24.95
N ASN A 55 35.80 18.35 -24.71
CA ASN A 55 36.88 18.49 -25.71
C ASN A 55 37.82 17.26 -25.77
N GLY A 56 37.77 16.37 -24.77
CA GLY A 56 38.57 15.14 -24.71
C GLY A 56 37.91 13.97 -25.43
N GLY A 57 38.08 13.90 -26.75
CA GLY A 57 37.73 12.72 -27.54
C GLY A 57 38.43 11.46 -27.02
N ILE A 58 37.64 10.40 -26.77
CA ILE A 58 38.09 9.10 -26.24
C ILE A 58 39.01 8.41 -27.24
N ILE A 59 40.34 8.56 -27.15
CA ILE A 59 41.31 7.57 -27.66
C ILE A 59 42.59 7.59 -26.78
N ASN A 60 42.83 6.47 -26.09
CA ASN A 60 44.08 6.05 -25.42
C ASN A 60 44.67 6.96 -24.32
N GLY A 61 44.34 6.65 -23.05
CA GLY A 61 45.06 7.18 -21.89
C GLY A 61 44.20 7.58 -20.69
N SER A 62 43.21 6.77 -20.32
CA SER A 62 42.27 7.06 -19.22
C SER A 62 42.88 6.78 -17.83
N SER A 63 43.78 7.65 -17.37
CA SER A 63 44.23 7.69 -15.96
C SER A 63 44.37 9.11 -15.38
N GLN A 64 44.51 10.15 -16.22
CA GLN A 64 44.84 11.50 -15.74
C GLN A 64 43.63 12.38 -15.33
N LEU A 65 42.42 12.12 -15.82
CA LEU A 65 41.20 12.90 -15.46
C LEU A 65 40.31 12.19 -14.43
N VAL A 66 40.40 10.87 -14.36
CA VAL A 66 39.65 10.07 -13.38
C VAL A 66 40.27 10.23 -11.99
N LEU A 67 41.60 10.25 -11.89
CA LEU A 67 42.30 10.34 -10.61
C LEU A 67 42.02 11.65 -9.85
N PRO A 68 42.04 12.85 -10.47
CA PRO A 68 41.70 14.11 -9.78
C PRO A 68 40.23 14.17 -9.37
N PHE A 69 39.31 13.66 -10.21
CA PHE A 69 37.89 13.59 -9.87
C PHE A 69 37.63 12.64 -8.70
N LEU A 70 38.26 11.45 -8.71
CA LEU A 70 38.20 10.51 -7.59
C LEU A 70 38.85 11.09 -6.32
N GLN A 71 39.94 11.85 -6.44
CA GLN A 71 40.58 12.53 -5.31
C GLN A 71 39.70 13.66 -4.75
N GLN A 72 38.97 14.40 -5.59
CA GLN A 72 38.06 15.44 -5.14
C GLN A 72 36.83 14.86 -4.45
N MET A 73 36.25 13.78 -4.98
CA MET A 73 35.21 13.02 -4.29
C MET A 73 35.72 12.41 -2.98
N GLN A 74 36.97 11.93 -2.94
CA GLN A 74 37.60 11.39 -1.73
C GLN A 74 37.73 12.44 -0.63
N ARG A 75 38.13 13.67 -0.98
CA ARG A 75 38.23 14.78 -0.02
C ARG A 75 36.85 15.20 0.49
N GLY A 76 35.88 15.37 -0.42
CA GLY A 76 34.51 15.74 -0.04
C GLY A 76 33.84 14.70 0.86
N LEU A 77 34.05 13.41 0.59
CA LEU A 77 33.56 12.34 1.48
C LEU A 77 34.22 12.42 2.86
N GLY A 78 35.53 12.65 2.93
CA GLY A 78 36.25 12.82 4.20
C GLY A 78 35.70 13.97 5.06
N ASP A 79 35.43 15.12 4.44
CA ASP A 79 34.88 16.30 5.13
C ASP A 79 33.47 16.02 5.68
N VAL A 80 32.61 15.36 4.89
CA VAL A 80 31.25 14.97 5.31
C VAL A 80 31.29 13.96 6.46
N VAL A 81 32.16 12.95 6.39
CA VAL A 81 32.30 11.95 7.47
C VAL A 81 32.84 12.59 8.74
N ASN A 82 33.81 13.48 8.64
CA ASN A 82 34.32 14.23 9.79
C ASN A 82 33.22 15.07 10.45
N GLN A 83 32.38 15.74 9.64
CA GLN A 83 31.23 16.48 10.15
C GLN A 83 30.23 15.56 10.87
N MET A 84 29.87 14.42 10.26
CA MET A 84 28.99 13.43 10.88
C MET A 84 29.55 12.87 12.19
N LYS A 85 30.87 12.66 12.28
CA LYS A 85 31.54 12.22 13.51
C LYS A 85 31.44 13.27 14.61
N GLN A 86 31.64 14.55 14.28
CA GLN A 86 31.46 15.65 15.24
C GLN A 86 30.01 15.76 15.73
N ASP A 87 29.04 15.61 14.83
CA ASP A 87 27.63 15.67 15.21
C ASP A 87 27.18 14.45 16.03
N SER A 88 27.75 13.27 15.75
CA SER A 88 27.57 12.07 16.58
C SER A 88 28.12 12.27 18.00
N ILE A 89 29.29 12.90 18.16
CA ILE A 89 29.87 13.23 19.47
C ILE A 89 28.99 14.23 20.23
N LYS A 90 28.45 15.26 19.55
CA LYS A 90 27.52 16.21 20.19
C LYS A 90 26.23 15.52 20.65
N ALA A 91 25.75 14.53 19.91
CA ALA A 91 24.55 13.78 20.23
C ALA A 91 24.75 12.70 21.32
N GLN A 92 25.99 12.42 21.73
CA GLN A 92 26.39 11.31 22.62
C GLN A 92 25.52 11.18 23.88
N HIS A 93 25.07 12.28 24.49
CA HIS A 93 24.26 12.26 25.72
C HIS A 93 22.83 11.72 25.52
N GLY A 94 22.36 11.61 24.27
CA GLY A 94 21.03 11.11 23.91
C GLY A 94 21.01 9.79 23.15
N LEU A 95 22.15 9.11 22.99
CA LEU A 95 22.28 7.84 22.26
C LEU A 95 22.60 6.68 23.22
N ASN A 96 22.12 5.48 22.89
CA ASN A 96 22.58 4.24 23.51
C ASN A 96 24.06 3.99 23.14
N ASP A 97 24.90 3.57 24.10
CA ASP A 97 26.34 3.28 23.91
C ASP A 97 26.59 2.31 22.74
N VAL A 98 25.71 1.30 22.57
CA VAL A 98 25.80 0.34 21.47
C VAL A 98 25.52 1.01 20.12
N CYS A 99 24.48 1.84 20.05
CA CYS A 99 24.13 2.60 18.84
C CYS A 99 25.25 3.59 18.47
N LEU A 100 25.85 4.25 19.47
CA LEU A 100 26.98 5.15 19.27
C LEU A 100 28.20 4.41 18.73
N ASN A 101 28.55 3.26 19.29
CA ASN A 101 29.67 2.45 18.82
C ASN A 101 29.45 1.95 17.38
N HIS A 102 28.26 1.42 17.08
CA HIS A 102 27.94 0.98 15.72
C HIS A 102 27.89 2.13 14.71
N THR A 103 27.43 3.31 15.12
CA THR A 103 27.45 4.52 14.27
C THR A 103 28.89 4.97 14.00
N ASN A 104 29.74 5.00 15.01
CA ASN A 104 31.16 5.33 14.84
C ASN A 104 31.86 4.32 13.93
N LEU A 105 31.57 3.02 14.11
CA LEU A 105 32.10 1.98 13.24
C LEU A 105 31.65 2.16 11.78
N MET A 106 30.35 2.45 11.57
CA MET A 106 29.83 2.77 10.23
C MET A 106 30.58 3.94 9.60
N LEU A 107 30.84 5.02 10.36
CA LEU A 107 31.57 6.19 9.88
C LEU A 107 33.04 5.87 9.56
N GLU A 108 33.71 5.07 10.38
CA GLU A 108 35.11 4.64 10.14
C GLU A 108 35.22 3.77 8.89
N GLU A 109 34.30 2.84 8.71
CA GLU A 109 34.28 1.92 7.56
C GLU A 109 33.84 2.63 6.27
N LEU A 110 33.07 3.72 6.39
CA LEU A 110 32.77 4.62 5.30
C LEU A 110 34.02 5.39 4.83
N MET A 111 34.91 5.79 5.75
CA MET A 111 36.22 6.37 5.36
C MET A 111 37.10 5.33 4.64
N GLN A 112 37.00 4.06 5.05
CA GLN A 112 37.67 2.94 4.40
C GLN A 112 37.00 2.48 3.10
N ARG A 113 35.84 3.08 2.73
CA ARG A 113 35.07 2.77 1.52
C ARG A 113 34.58 1.33 1.48
N GLN A 114 34.20 0.77 2.61
CA GLN A 114 33.57 -0.54 2.63
C GLN A 114 32.23 -0.51 1.89
N GLY A 115 31.97 -1.56 1.12
CA GLY A 115 30.76 -1.68 0.29
C GLY A 115 29.47 -1.54 1.11
N TRP A 116 29.39 -2.19 2.27
CA TRP A 116 28.20 -2.17 3.13
C TRP A 116 27.97 -0.77 3.74
N ALA A 117 29.02 -0.06 4.14
CA ALA A 117 28.91 1.29 4.71
C ALA A 117 28.48 2.31 3.65
N MET A 118 29.00 2.18 2.42
CA MET A 118 28.55 3.00 1.28
C MET A 118 27.08 2.73 0.93
N GLN A 119 26.61 1.47 1.03
CA GLN A 119 25.21 1.13 0.82
C GLN A 119 24.28 1.78 1.84
N MET A 120 24.70 1.92 3.11
CA MET A 120 23.90 2.62 4.12
C MET A 120 23.70 4.11 3.79
N ILE A 121 24.75 4.79 3.35
CA ILE A 121 24.67 6.21 2.95
C ILE A 121 23.90 6.39 1.64
N ASP A 122 24.10 5.49 0.67
CA ASP A 122 23.38 5.55 -0.59
C ASP A 122 21.86 5.35 -0.42
N ALA A 123 21.48 4.53 0.56
CA ALA A 123 20.10 4.27 0.93
C ALA A 123 19.38 5.46 1.59
N LEU A 124 20.10 6.51 2.01
CA LEU A 124 19.52 7.69 2.63
C LEU A 124 18.58 8.46 1.69
N GLY A 125 17.58 9.09 2.28
CA GLY A 125 16.69 10.05 1.64
C GLY A 125 17.46 11.26 1.11
N LYS A 126 17.37 11.51 -0.19
CA LYS A 126 18.01 12.64 -0.87
C LYS A 126 16.93 13.65 -1.31
N PRO A 127 17.20 14.97 -1.26
CA PRO A 127 16.26 15.97 -1.75
C PRO A 127 15.86 15.72 -3.21
N GLY A 128 14.55 15.57 -3.42
CA GLY A 128 13.98 15.45 -4.76
C GLY A 128 13.85 16.79 -5.47
N SER A 129 13.83 16.79 -6.80
CA SER A 129 13.43 17.97 -7.58
C SER A 129 11.97 18.35 -7.28
N ALA A 130 11.59 19.59 -7.55
CA ALA A 130 10.23 20.09 -7.35
C ALA A 130 9.81 20.23 -5.85
N PHE A 131 10.78 20.54 -4.98
CA PHE A 131 10.51 20.89 -3.58
C PHE A 131 9.44 22.00 -3.44
N LEU A 132 9.51 23.04 -4.29
CA LEU A 132 8.52 24.14 -4.32
C LEU A 132 7.14 23.73 -4.88
N ASP A 133 7.05 22.56 -5.51
CA ASP A 133 5.78 21.95 -5.93
C ASP A 133 5.29 20.88 -4.96
N GLY A 134 5.85 20.90 -3.74
CA GLY A 134 5.40 20.09 -2.63
C GLY A 134 6.10 18.74 -2.51
N ASN A 135 7.21 18.49 -3.23
CA ASN A 135 8.01 17.26 -3.08
C ASN A 135 8.72 17.18 -1.71
N VAL A 136 7.96 16.73 -0.71
CA VAL A 136 8.37 16.67 0.70
C VAL A 136 8.54 15.25 1.23
N GLN A 137 8.59 14.25 0.35
CA GLN A 137 8.79 12.84 0.73
C GLN A 137 10.08 12.30 0.13
N TRP A 138 11.17 12.34 0.90
CA TRP A 138 12.50 11.88 0.50
C TRP A 138 12.79 10.53 1.15
N LEU A 139 12.16 9.48 0.63
CA LEU A 139 12.15 8.17 1.28
C LEU A 139 13.48 7.41 1.20
N GLY A 140 14.35 7.72 0.24
CA GLY A 140 15.57 6.92 0.02
C GLY A 140 15.26 5.50 -0.46
N SER A 141 16.22 4.60 -0.31
CA SER A 141 16.12 3.20 -0.75
C SER A 141 15.87 2.29 0.44
N TYR A 142 14.58 1.97 0.67
CA TYR A 142 14.14 1.14 1.80
C TYR A 142 14.78 -0.25 1.79
N ASP A 143 14.59 -1.00 0.69
CA ASP A 143 15.07 -2.39 0.58
C ASP A 143 16.59 -2.49 0.68
N GLN A 144 17.30 -1.49 0.14
CA GLN A 144 18.75 -1.43 0.23
C GLN A 144 19.22 -1.23 1.67
N CYS A 145 18.56 -0.36 2.46
CA CYS A 145 18.93 -0.14 3.85
C CYS A 145 18.74 -1.42 4.69
N VAL A 146 17.56 -2.04 4.61
CA VAL A 146 17.22 -3.24 5.40
C VAL A 146 18.06 -4.44 4.96
N GLY A 147 18.48 -4.49 3.69
CA GLY A 147 19.36 -5.51 3.15
C GLY A 147 20.84 -5.38 3.54
N VAL A 148 21.27 -4.28 4.18
CA VAL A 148 22.68 -4.13 4.58
C VAL A 148 23.01 -5.02 5.78
N GLU A 149 24.09 -5.80 5.66
CA GLU A 149 24.68 -6.55 6.77
C GLU A 149 26.13 -6.10 7.00
N ALA A 150 26.41 -5.53 8.18
CA ALA A 150 27.76 -5.12 8.56
C ALA A 150 28.60 -6.35 8.91
N LYS A 151 29.71 -6.52 8.18
CA LYS A 151 30.65 -7.62 8.35
C LYS A 151 32.01 -7.04 8.72
N LEU A 152 32.52 -7.39 9.90
CA LEU A 152 33.92 -7.16 10.24
C LEU A 152 34.72 -8.39 9.82
N VAL A 153 35.70 -8.18 8.93
CA VAL A 153 36.73 -9.17 8.67
C VAL A 153 37.75 -9.02 9.78
N ILE A 154 37.69 -9.91 10.78
CA ILE A 154 38.75 -9.99 11.79
C ILE A 154 39.95 -10.63 11.09
N ASP A 155 41.07 -9.90 11.07
CA ASP A 155 42.34 -10.35 10.51
C ASP A 155 42.74 -11.72 11.12
N GLU A 156 42.99 -12.70 10.24
CA GLU A 156 43.11 -14.13 10.54
C GLU A 156 44.32 -14.50 11.43
N SER A 157 45.10 -13.53 11.89
CA SER A 157 46.31 -13.75 12.67
C SER A 157 46.09 -14.21 14.12
N LYS A 158 44.84 -14.31 14.62
CA LYS A 158 44.56 -14.68 16.03
C LYS A 158 43.42 -15.68 16.31
N VAL A 159 42.63 -16.13 15.33
CA VAL A 159 41.52 -17.08 15.60
C VAL A 159 41.39 -18.10 14.47
N ASN A 160 41.67 -19.37 14.78
CA ASN A 160 41.45 -20.51 13.89
C ASN A 160 39.94 -20.79 13.75
N SER A 161 39.21 -19.97 13.00
CA SER A 161 37.92 -20.25 12.35
C SER A 161 37.41 -18.96 11.72
N ALA A 162 37.53 -18.82 10.40
CA ALA A 162 36.98 -17.71 9.64
C ALA A 162 35.45 -17.82 9.54
N THR A 163 34.76 -17.51 10.63
CA THR A 163 33.34 -17.13 10.57
C THR A 163 33.26 -15.61 10.63
N PRO A 164 32.69 -14.93 9.63
CA PRO A 164 32.46 -13.49 9.73
C PRO A 164 31.61 -13.22 10.96
N VAL A 165 32.14 -12.44 11.91
CA VAL A 165 31.34 -11.95 13.04
C VAL A 165 30.40 -10.90 12.48
N HIS A 166 29.14 -11.29 12.29
CA HIS A 166 28.07 -10.35 11.96
C HIS A 166 27.97 -9.33 13.08
N VAL A 167 28.14 -8.04 12.77
CA VAL A 167 28.21 -6.97 13.78
C VAL A 167 26.85 -6.36 14.03
N PHE A 168 26.17 -5.93 12.97
CA PHE A 168 24.82 -5.36 13.01
C PHE A 168 24.16 -5.35 11.62
N LYS A 169 22.86 -5.11 11.55
CA LYS A 169 22.12 -4.90 10.29
C LYS A 169 21.70 -3.45 10.11
N GLY A 170 21.45 -3.05 8.86
CA GLY A 170 20.81 -1.78 8.57
C GLY A 170 19.34 -1.77 9.00
N ARG A 171 18.91 -0.66 9.60
CA ARG A 171 17.54 -0.39 10.03
C ARG A 171 17.07 0.92 9.40
N TYR A 172 15.96 0.85 8.69
CA TYR A 172 15.34 2.00 8.05
C TYR A 172 14.49 2.79 9.05
N CYS A 173 14.63 4.10 9.09
CA CYS A 173 13.83 5.01 9.90
C CYS A 173 13.25 6.13 9.05
N LEU A 174 11.95 6.42 9.21
CA LEU A 174 11.31 7.58 8.60
C LEU A 174 11.23 8.71 9.63
N ALA A 175 11.96 9.80 9.37
CA ALA A 175 11.93 11.00 10.17
C ALA A 175 11.02 12.06 9.56
N ARG A 176 10.13 12.63 10.36
CA ARG A 176 9.20 13.69 9.97
C ARG A 176 9.59 15.01 10.62
N PHE A 177 9.77 16.02 9.80
CA PHE A 177 10.18 17.37 10.17
C PHE A 177 9.02 18.34 9.93
N SER A 178 8.74 19.21 10.91
CA SER A 178 7.72 20.25 10.77
C SER A 178 8.34 21.47 10.09
N VAL A 179 8.06 21.67 8.79
CA VAL A 179 8.80 22.66 7.98
C VAL A 179 8.10 24.02 7.91
N LEU A 180 6.77 24.11 7.85
CA LEU A 180 6.03 25.39 7.88
C LEU A 180 4.53 25.16 8.11
N SER A 181 3.94 25.88 9.07
CA SER A 181 2.49 26.09 9.16
C SER A 181 2.09 27.20 8.18
N VAL A 182 1.73 26.85 6.94
CA VAL A 182 1.18 27.83 5.99
C VAL A 182 -0.22 28.22 6.48
N PRO A 183 -0.50 29.51 6.77
CA PRO A 183 -1.73 29.95 7.46
C PRO A 183 -3.05 29.63 6.74
N SER A 184 -2.99 29.19 5.48
CA SER A 184 -4.14 29.02 4.59
C SER A 184 -4.34 27.57 4.10
N SER A 185 -3.58 26.60 4.61
CA SER A 185 -3.74 25.18 4.27
C SER A 185 -4.09 24.35 5.51
N ILE A 186 -5.20 23.61 5.45
CA ILE A 186 -5.71 22.72 6.51
C ILE A 186 -4.75 21.52 6.77
N ILE A 187 -3.73 21.33 5.93
CA ILE A 187 -2.83 20.18 5.98
C ILE A 187 -1.44 20.62 6.47
N PRO A 188 -0.98 20.16 7.65
CA PRO A 188 0.38 20.39 8.09
C PRO A 188 1.35 19.70 7.13
N VAL A 189 2.19 20.49 6.45
CA VAL A 189 3.21 19.95 5.54
C VAL A 189 4.41 19.53 6.37
N SER A 190 4.55 18.22 6.56
CA SER A 190 5.74 17.63 7.17
C SER A 190 6.67 17.09 6.09
N LEU A 191 7.96 17.41 6.20
CA LEU A 191 9.00 16.82 5.37
C LEU A 191 9.34 15.44 5.94
N SER A 192 9.17 14.41 5.14
CA SER A 192 9.48 13.03 5.53
C SER A 192 10.79 12.61 4.87
N VAL A 193 11.78 12.21 5.66
CA VAL A 193 13.11 11.79 5.20
C VAL A 193 13.42 10.38 5.71
N GLY A 194 13.78 9.48 4.79
CA GLY A 194 14.27 8.15 5.14
C GLY A 194 15.73 8.20 5.57
N VAL A 195 16.05 7.59 6.70
CA VAL A 195 17.40 7.51 7.27
C VAL A 195 17.73 6.04 7.50
N CYS A 196 18.94 5.63 7.12
CA CYS A 196 19.45 4.29 7.36
C CYS A 196 20.44 4.34 8.52
N VAL A 197 20.14 3.61 9.58
CA VAL A 197 20.94 3.56 10.82
C VAL A 197 21.25 2.12 11.20
N PRO A 198 22.22 1.85 12.08
CA PRO A 198 22.40 0.52 12.66
C PRO A 198 21.13 0.04 13.41
N ASP A 199 20.84 -1.26 13.37
CA ASP A 199 19.71 -1.90 14.07
C ASP A 199 19.73 -1.74 15.60
N SER A 200 20.91 -1.49 16.17
CA SER A 200 21.12 -1.14 17.58
C SER A 200 20.51 0.21 17.98
N CYS A 201 20.18 1.07 17.02
CA CYS A 201 19.58 2.38 17.27
C CYS A 201 18.05 2.29 17.38
N ASP A 202 17.49 2.89 18.43
CA ASP A 202 16.05 2.99 18.66
C ASP A 202 15.48 4.33 18.17
N ASP A 203 14.15 4.39 18.15
CA ASP A 203 13.38 5.52 17.61
C ASP A 203 13.79 6.85 18.31
N ASN A 204 14.07 6.81 19.61
CA ASN A 204 14.52 7.97 20.41
C ASN A 204 15.98 8.37 20.12
N SER A 205 16.91 7.41 20.02
CA SER A 205 18.30 7.70 19.68
C SER A 205 18.41 8.40 18.33
N VAL A 206 17.63 7.95 17.34
CA VAL A 206 17.59 8.57 16.01
C VAL A 206 16.97 9.96 16.07
N ARG A 207 15.90 10.16 16.84
CA ARG A 207 15.32 11.49 17.06
C ARG A 207 16.34 12.46 17.66
N ASN A 208 17.06 12.05 18.70
CA ASN A 208 18.08 12.88 19.36
C ASN A 208 19.25 13.20 18.43
N LEU A 209 19.71 12.22 17.65
CA LEU A 209 20.74 12.42 16.63
C LEU A 209 20.30 13.46 15.59
N LEU A 210 19.09 13.33 15.04
CA LEU A 210 18.56 14.24 14.03
C LEU A 210 18.29 15.65 14.58
N GLN A 211 17.82 15.77 15.82
CA GLN A 211 17.64 17.07 16.48
C GLN A 211 18.97 17.82 16.66
N THR A 212 20.05 17.09 16.98
CA THR A 212 21.40 17.65 17.13
C THR A 212 22.02 18.04 15.79
N VAL A 213 21.83 17.23 14.75
CA VAL A 213 22.28 17.56 13.38
C VAL A 213 21.49 18.75 12.82
N ASN A 214 20.20 18.84 13.11
CA ASN A 214 19.36 19.93 12.62
C ASN A 214 19.67 21.29 13.27
N THR A 215 20.24 21.30 14.48
CA THR A 215 20.82 22.53 15.05
C THR A 215 22.03 23.03 14.23
N ALA A 216 22.72 22.14 13.51
CA ALA A 216 23.76 22.51 12.53
C ALA A 216 23.17 22.85 11.13
N ALA A 217 22.00 22.32 10.76
CA ALA A 217 21.28 22.72 9.55
C ALA A 217 20.70 24.15 9.62
N GLY A 218 20.54 24.72 10.83
CA GLY A 218 20.23 26.13 11.07
C GLY A 218 21.26 27.13 10.50
N TYR A 219 22.42 26.64 10.03
CA TYR A 219 23.37 27.44 9.24
C TYR A 219 22.98 27.61 7.76
N PHE A 220 22.13 26.73 7.20
CA PHE A 220 21.63 26.81 5.82
C PHE A 220 20.29 27.56 5.71
N PHE A 221 19.47 27.50 6.75
CA PHE A 221 18.21 28.23 6.86
C PHE A 221 18.32 29.19 8.04
N GLU A 222 18.53 30.48 7.76
CA GLU A 222 18.69 31.54 8.77
C GLU A 222 17.74 31.34 9.97
N ASN A 223 18.31 30.97 11.12
CA ASN A 223 17.65 30.95 12.44
C ASN A 223 16.30 30.20 12.54
N SER A 224 16.04 29.19 11.70
CA SER A 224 14.88 28.32 11.85
C SER A 224 15.31 26.92 12.26
N SER A 225 15.09 26.56 13.53
CA SER A 225 15.23 25.18 13.97
C SER A 225 14.03 24.38 13.48
N ILE A 226 14.24 23.50 12.49
CA ILE A 226 13.19 22.64 11.97
C ILE A 226 12.92 21.52 12.99
N ALA A 227 11.86 21.62 13.80
CA ALA A 227 11.60 20.62 14.81
C ALA A 227 11.34 19.23 14.18
N VAL A 228 12.04 18.21 14.69
CA VAL A 228 11.72 16.80 14.40
C VAL A 228 10.42 16.48 15.13
N SER A 229 9.35 16.27 14.37
CA SER A 229 8.03 15.94 14.91
C SER A 229 7.97 14.49 15.36
N ASP A 230 8.44 13.58 14.51
CA ASP A 230 8.32 12.15 14.76
C ASP A 230 9.39 11.34 14.03
N VAL A 231 9.77 10.20 14.62
CA VAL A 231 10.70 9.24 14.00
C VAL A 231 10.14 7.84 14.22
N VAL A 232 9.89 7.13 13.13
CA VAL A 232 9.39 5.76 13.16
C VAL A 232 10.42 4.87 12.48
N CYS A 233 11.06 4.00 13.25
CA CYS A 233 12.03 3.05 12.73
C CYS A 233 11.41 1.68 12.50
N HIS A 234 11.70 1.09 11.34
CA HIS A 234 11.27 -0.25 10.94
C HIS A 234 11.65 -1.29 12.00
N LYS A 235 10.68 -2.05 12.47
CA LYS A 235 10.79 -3.16 13.42
C LYS A 235 10.44 -4.46 12.70
N THR A 236 11.19 -5.52 12.95
CA THR A 236 10.82 -6.86 12.49
C THR A 236 9.63 -7.36 13.28
N ILE A 237 8.45 -7.44 12.64
CA ILE A 237 7.21 -7.85 13.30
C ILE A 237 7.14 -9.38 13.34
N LYS A 238 6.93 -9.95 14.54
CA LYS A 238 6.64 -11.38 14.71
C LYS A 238 5.14 -11.62 14.71
N TYR A 239 4.71 -12.81 14.29
CA TYR A 239 3.29 -13.17 14.29
C TYR A 239 2.75 -13.28 15.73
N ASP A 240 1.73 -12.49 16.02
CA ASP A 240 1.03 -12.54 17.31
C ASP A 240 0.09 -13.75 17.38
N ALA A 241 -0.23 -14.22 18.58
CA ALA A 241 -1.20 -15.29 18.80
C ALA A 241 -2.54 -15.09 18.05
N PRO A 242 -3.20 -13.92 18.07
CA PRO A 242 -4.42 -13.69 17.28
C PRO A 242 -4.17 -13.83 15.77
N ALA A 243 -3.03 -13.37 15.25
CA ALA A 243 -2.72 -13.49 13.83
C ALA A 243 -2.59 -14.95 13.40
N ILE A 244 -1.91 -15.77 14.21
CA ILE A 244 -1.82 -17.23 14.00
C ILE A 244 -3.22 -17.85 13.99
N GLY A 245 -4.09 -17.45 14.93
CA GLY A 245 -5.48 -17.92 14.97
C GLY A 245 -6.26 -17.64 13.69
N VAL A 246 -6.19 -16.41 13.16
CA VAL A 246 -6.87 -16.05 11.90
C VAL A 246 -6.29 -16.81 10.71
N ILE A 247 -4.96 -16.97 10.65
CA ILE A 247 -4.29 -17.76 9.60
C ILE A 247 -4.80 -19.20 9.61
N VAL A 248 -4.94 -19.83 10.79
CA VAL A 248 -5.51 -21.19 10.90
C VAL A 248 -6.95 -21.25 10.38
N VAL A 249 -7.77 -20.25 10.69
CA VAL A 249 -9.16 -20.18 10.17
C VAL A 249 -9.18 -20.05 8.65
N LEU A 250 -8.34 -19.19 8.08
CA LEU A 250 -8.23 -19.04 6.62
C LEU A 250 -7.76 -20.34 5.95
N TRP A 251 -6.78 -21.03 6.54
CA TRP A 251 -6.34 -22.34 6.07
C TRP A 251 -7.43 -23.41 6.20
N ALA A 252 -8.24 -23.39 7.25
CA ALA A 252 -9.37 -24.30 7.39
C ALA A 252 -10.46 -24.07 6.32
N VAL A 253 -10.72 -22.80 5.96
CA VAL A 253 -11.60 -22.45 4.85
C VAL A 253 -11.01 -22.92 3.51
N LEU A 254 -9.72 -22.67 3.27
CA LEU A 254 -9.05 -23.17 2.06
C LEU A 254 -9.06 -24.70 1.99
N ALA A 255 -8.85 -25.38 3.11
CA ALA A 255 -8.93 -26.84 3.20
C ALA A 255 -10.35 -27.34 2.88
N SER A 256 -11.40 -26.71 3.41
CA SER A 256 -12.78 -27.11 3.09
C SER A 256 -13.13 -26.90 1.62
N LEU A 257 -12.63 -25.82 1.01
CA LEU A 257 -12.77 -25.57 -0.43
C LEU A 257 -12.03 -26.61 -1.29
N THR A 258 -10.80 -26.97 -0.93
CA THR A 258 -10.03 -27.98 -1.66
C THR A 258 -10.66 -29.37 -1.53
N ILE A 259 -11.07 -29.78 -0.33
CA ILE A 259 -11.75 -31.05 -0.07
C ILE A 259 -13.08 -31.11 -0.83
N GLY A 260 -13.89 -30.04 -0.76
CA GLY A 260 -15.17 -29.95 -1.46
C GLY A 260 -15.02 -30.02 -2.98
N THR A 261 -14.00 -29.34 -3.52
CA THR A 261 -13.70 -29.36 -4.96
C THR A 261 -13.19 -30.74 -5.40
N LEU A 262 -12.31 -31.37 -4.62
CA LEU A 262 -11.80 -32.71 -4.90
C LEU A 262 -12.94 -33.75 -4.88
N TYR A 263 -13.83 -33.68 -3.89
CA TYR A 263 -15.00 -34.54 -3.81
C TYR A 263 -15.93 -34.38 -5.02
N ASP A 264 -16.25 -33.14 -5.41
CA ASP A 264 -17.07 -32.82 -6.59
C ASP A 264 -16.44 -33.37 -7.89
N VAL A 265 -15.14 -33.14 -8.08
CA VAL A 265 -14.41 -33.62 -9.26
C VAL A 265 -14.37 -35.14 -9.31
N ILE A 266 -14.03 -35.82 -8.21
CA ILE A 266 -13.96 -37.30 -8.15
C ILE A 266 -15.32 -37.94 -8.42
N THR A 267 -16.38 -37.43 -7.81
CA THR A 267 -17.74 -37.98 -7.98
C THR A 267 -18.25 -37.80 -9.40
N ARG A 268 -17.93 -36.67 -10.06
CA ARG A 268 -18.20 -36.47 -11.49
C ARG A 268 -17.38 -37.40 -12.39
N PHE A 269 -16.09 -37.57 -12.11
CA PHE A 269 -15.25 -38.52 -12.86
C PHE A 269 -15.81 -39.94 -12.77
N ARG A 270 -16.15 -40.40 -11.56
CA ARG A 270 -16.77 -41.73 -11.36
C ARG A 270 -18.10 -41.86 -12.13
N GLN A 271 -18.96 -40.84 -12.10
CA GLN A 271 -20.22 -40.87 -12.85
C GLN A 271 -20.01 -40.91 -14.36
N ASN A 272 -19.06 -40.14 -14.89
CA ASN A 272 -18.73 -40.16 -16.31
C ASN A 272 -18.16 -41.53 -16.72
N SER A 273 -17.31 -42.14 -15.89
CA SER A 273 -16.80 -43.50 -16.14
C SER A 273 -17.91 -44.56 -16.11
N VAL A 274 -18.89 -44.44 -15.21
CA VAL A 274 -20.07 -45.34 -15.17
C VAL A 274 -20.95 -45.15 -16.40
N LYS A 275 -21.20 -43.91 -16.83
CA LYS A 275 -21.99 -43.61 -18.05
C LYS A 275 -21.33 -44.07 -19.34
N GLN A 276 -20.00 -44.11 -19.39
CA GLN A 276 -19.24 -44.61 -20.54
C GLN A 276 -19.08 -46.13 -20.55
N ASN A 277 -19.52 -46.85 -19.52
CA ASN A 277 -19.41 -48.30 -19.45
C ASN A 277 -20.39 -48.97 -20.46
N PRO A 278 -19.89 -49.68 -21.48
CA PRO A 278 -20.71 -50.13 -22.62
C PRO A 278 -21.91 -51.00 -22.22
N LYS A 279 -21.77 -51.86 -21.21
CA LYS A 279 -22.87 -52.71 -20.70
C LYS A 279 -24.06 -51.91 -20.14
N LEU A 280 -23.78 -50.82 -19.43
CA LEU A 280 -24.81 -49.96 -18.83
C LEU A 280 -25.42 -49.00 -19.86
N LYS A 281 -24.67 -48.66 -20.92
CA LYS A 281 -25.14 -47.79 -21.99
C LYS A 281 -26.18 -48.50 -22.86
N GLU A 282 -25.94 -49.77 -23.18
CA GLU A 282 -26.85 -50.64 -23.93
C GLU A 282 -28.16 -50.89 -23.16
N GLU A 283 -28.07 -51.17 -21.86
CA GLU A 283 -29.24 -51.36 -20.98
C GLU A 283 -30.09 -50.09 -20.85
N ASN A 284 -29.46 -48.91 -20.71
CA ASN A 284 -30.17 -47.63 -20.64
C ASN A 284 -30.84 -47.22 -21.96
N GLU A 285 -30.20 -47.50 -23.11
CA GLU A 285 -30.79 -47.27 -24.43
C GLU A 285 -31.99 -48.20 -24.68
N THR A 286 -31.93 -49.45 -24.20
CA THR A 286 -33.04 -50.41 -24.28
C THR A 286 -34.22 -49.97 -23.41
N ILE A 287 -33.97 -49.48 -22.19
CA ILE A 287 -35.02 -48.97 -21.28
C ILE A 287 -35.64 -47.67 -21.80
N ALA A 288 -34.84 -46.76 -22.36
CA ALA A 288 -35.32 -45.49 -22.94
C ALA A 288 -36.23 -45.70 -24.16
N SER A 289 -36.03 -46.80 -24.90
CA SER A 289 -36.91 -47.17 -26.01
C SER A 289 -38.33 -47.61 -25.57
N PHE A 290 -38.51 -47.94 -24.28
CA PHE A 290 -39.78 -48.45 -23.74
C PHE A 290 -40.57 -47.41 -22.92
N SER A 291 -39.94 -46.31 -22.49
CA SER A 291 -40.58 -45.25 -21.70
C SER A 291 -40.75 -43.95 -22.51
N HIS A 292 -41.91 -43.76 -23.12
CA HIS A 292 -42.35 -42.46 -23.64
C HIS A 292 -42.89 -41.60 -22.48
N GLU A 293 -42.01 -40.98 -21.71
CA GLU A 293 -42.38 -39.86 -20.83
C GLU A 293 -41.40 -38.72 -21.03
N GLU A 294 -41.92 -37.50 -21.26
CA GLU A 294 -41.14 -36.28 -21.39
C GLU A 294 -40.18 -36.13 -20.20
N GLU A 295 -38.88 -36.06 -20.52
CA GLU A 295 -37.80 -35.83 -19.58
C GLU A 295 -37.99 -34.46 -18.89
N LYS A 296 -38.78 -34.41 -17.81
CA LYS A 296 -38.69 -33.30 -16.85
C LYS A 296 -37.25 -33.28 -16.37
N PRO A 297 -36.59 -32.10 -16.30
CA PRO A 297 -35.19 -32.02 -15.90
C PRO A 297 -35.05 -32.67 -14.54
N GLU A 298 -34.49 -33.89 -14.55
CA GLU A 298 -34.31 -34.71 -13.38
C GLU A 298 -33.57 -33.83 -12.36
N LYS A 299 -34.16 -33.62 -11.18
CA LYS A 299 -33.42 -33.02 -10.07
C LYS A 299 -32.30 -34.00 -9.78
N ASN A 300 -31.14 -33.74 -10.40
CA ASN A 300 -29.92 -34.51 -10.32
C ASN A 300 -29.75 -35.00 -8.88
N LYS A 301 -30.07 -36.27 -8.60
CA LYS A 301 -29.62 -37.00 -7.39
C LYS A 301 -28.11 -37.27 -7.52
N GLN A 302 -27.37 -36.27 -7.99
CA GLN A 302 -25.98 -36.36 -8.40
C GLN A 302 -25.05 -36.51 -7.19
N TRP A 303 -25.53 -36.17 -5.99
CA TRP A 303 -24.77 -36.15 -4.75
C TRP A 303 -25.41 -37.12 -3.75
N GLN A 304 -24.67 -38.13 -3.30
CA GLN A 304 -25.19 -39.10 -2.34
C GLN A 304 -25.25 -38.48 -0.93
N GLY A 305 -26.46 -38.23 -0.44
CA GLY A 305 -26.75 -37.84 0.95
C GLY A 305 -26.47 -36.38 1.31
N LYS A 306 -26.95 -35.96 2.49
CA LYS A 306 -26.81 -34.59 3.02
C LYS A 306 -25.35 -34.15 3.19
N LEU A 307 -24.45 -35.09 3.52
CA LEU A 307 -23.01 -34.82 3.62
C LEU A 307 -22.38 -34.54 2.26
N GLY A 308 -22.81 -35.26 1.21
CA GLY A 308 -22.36 -35.01 -0.16
C GLY A 308 -22.78 -33.61 -0.65
N GLU A 309 -24.01 -33.19 -0.35
CA GLU A 309 -24.48 -31.84 -0.65
C GLU A 309 -23.67 -30.75 0.09
N LEU A 310 -23.27 -31.01 1.34
CA LEU A 310 -22.43 -30.11 2.11
C LEU A 310 -21.05 -29.93 1.48
N PHE A 311 -20.36 -31.02 1.11
CA PHE A 311 -19.04 -30.93 0.45
C PHE A 311 -19.11 -30.20 -0.89
N VAL A 312 -20.14 -30.46 -1.68
CA VAL A 312 -20.37 -29.76 -2.97
C VAL A 312 -20.65 -28.28 -2.76
N SER A 313 -21.23 -27.89 -1.61
CA SER A 313 -21.45 -26.47 -1.28
C SER A 313 -20.13 -25.70 -1.13
N PHE A 314 -19.01 -26.37 -0.80
CA PHE A 314 -17.67 -25.78 -0.77
C PHE A 314 -16.89 -25.96 -2.08
N SER A 315 -17.45 -26.60 -3.11
CA SER A 315 -16.73 -26.80 -4.38
C SER A 315 -16.55 -25.49 -5.16
N ILE A 316 -15.30 -25.14 -5.44
CA ILE A 316 -14.94 -24.01 -6.30
C ILE A 316 -15.42 -24.28 -7.74
N TYR A 317 -15.40 -25.53 -8.21
CA TYR A 317 -15.80 -25.87 -9.58
C TYR A 317 -17.30 -25.61 -9.81
N THR A 318 -18.17 -26.20 -8.98
CA THR A 318 -19.63 -26.06 -9.14
C THR A 318 -20.08 -24.63 -8.84
N ASN A 319 -19.54 -24.00 -7.80
CA ASN A 319 -19.89 -22.60 -7.48
C ASN A 319 -19.30 -21.63 -8.52
N GLY A 320 -18.10 -21.87 -9.03
CA GLY A 320 -17.47 -21.07 -10.08
C GLY A 320 -18.24 -21.13 -11.40
N LYS A 321 -18.71 -22.32 -11.80
CA LYS A 321 -19.59 -22.46 -12.98
C LYS A 321 -20.90 -21.68 -12.83
N LYS A 322 -21.46 -21.58 -11.61
CA LYS A 322 -22.64 -20.76 -11.32
C LYS A 322 -22.29 -19.27 -11.33
N LEU A 323 -21.18 -18.88 -10.69
CA LEU A 323 -20.73 -17.50 -10.55
C LEU A 323 -20.38 -16.86 -11.89
N LEU A 324 -19.74 -17.61 -12.78
CA LEU A 324 -19.35 -17.17 -14.12
C LEU A 324 -20.46 -17.38 -15.17
N SER A 325 -21.64 -17.87 -14.77
CA SER A 325 -22.75 -18.04 -15.69
C SER A 325 -23.41 -16.69 -16.01
N THR A 326 -23.53 -16.38 -17.29
CA THR A 326 -24.25 -15.19 -17.78
C THR A 326 -25.75 -15.44 -17.97
N LYS A 327 -26.25 -16.65 -17.67
CA LYS A 327 -27.66 -17.00 -17.79
C LYS A 327 -28.47 -16.27 -16.72
N GLN A 328 -29.52 -15.56 -17.12
CA GLN A 328 -30.43 -14.87 -16.20
C GLN A 328 -31.81 -15.51 -16.18
N ALA A 329 -32.47 -15.46 -15.02
CA ALA A 329 -33.82 -15.97 -14.85
C ALA A 329 -34.84 -15.08 -15.59
N ALA A 330 -35.92 -15.69 -16.10
CA ALA A 330 -37.03 -14.95 -16.71
C ALA A 330 -37.62 -13.97 -15.67
N GLY A 331 -37.57 -12.66 -15.98
CA GLY A 331 -38.02 -11.59 -15.09
C GLY A 331 -36.92 -10.92 -14.25
N ALA A 332 -35.63 -11.19 -14.51
CA ALA A 332 -34.53 -10.44 -13.93
C ALA A 332 -34.39 -9.04 -14.59
N LEU A 333 -34.18 -8.01 -13.77
CA LEU A 333 -33.93 -6.64 -14.23
C LEU A 333 -32.46 -6.51 -14.66
N THR A 334 -32.16 -6.79 -15.93
CA THR A 334 -30.78 -6.90 -16.46
C THR A 334 -29.99 -5.60 -16.36
N SER A 335 -30.64 -4.45 -16.55
CA SER A 335 -30.04 -3.11 -16.47
C SER A 335 -29.41 -2.81 -15.11
N ILE A 336 -29.95 -3.39 -14.02
CA ILE A 336 -29.41 -3.23 -12.67
C ILE A 336 -27.96 -3.74 -12.57
N ASN A 337 -27.61 -4.79 -13.33
CA ASN A 337 -26.24 -5.31 -13.30
C ASN A 337 -25.24 -4.32 -13.91
N GLY A 338 -25.65 -3.59 -14.96
CA GLY A 338 -24.83 -2.52 -15.55
C GLY A 338 -24.61 -1.36 -14.58
N ILE A 339 -25.67 -0.93 -13.89
CA ILE A 339 -25.58 0.11 -12.85
C ILE A 339 -24.61 -0.32 -11.74
N ARG A 340 -24.73 -1.56 -11.24
CA ARG A 340 -23.82 -2.09 -10.21
C ARG A 340 -22.36 -2.07 -10.66
N PHE A 341 -22.09 -2.47 -11.91
CA PHE A 341 -20.72 -2.48 -12.43
C PHE A 341 -20.12 -1.07 -12.47
N LEU A 342 -20.87 -0.09 -13.00
CA LEU A 342 -20.42 1.29 -13.08
C LEU A 342 -20.25 1.91 -11.69
N SER A 343 -21.21 1.72 -10.78
CA SER A 343 -21.11 2.21 -9.41
C SER A 343 -19.95 1.57 -8.64
N MET A 344 -19.73 0.25 -8.77
CA MET A 344 -18.61 -0.42 -8.11
C MET A 344 -17.26 0.08 -8.64
N SER A 345 -17.14 0.26 -9.96
CA SER A 345 -15.94 0.81 -10.58
C SER A 345 -15.65 2.22 -10.10
N TRP A 346 -16.70 3.03 -9.90
CA TRP A 346 -16.59 4.38 -9.37
C TRP A 346 -16.12 4.38 -7.89
N VAL A 347 -16.67 3.51 -7.04
CA VAL A 347 -16.20 3.33 -5.65
C VAL A 347 -14.72 2.95 -5.60
N VAL A 348 -14.32 1.97 -6.42
CA VAL A 348 -12.92 1.49 -6.50
C VAL A 348 -11.99 2.62 -6.93
N LEU A 349 -12.37 3.40 -7.94
CA LEU A 349 -11.61 4.57 -8.39
C LEU A 349 -11.46 5.60 -7.27
N GLY A 350 -12.55 5.94 -6.57
CA GLY A 350 -12.55 6.88 -5.45
C GLY A 350 -11.58 6.47 -4.34
N HIS A 351 -11.72 5.25 -3.82
CA HIS A 351 -10.84 4.75 -2.76
C HIS A 351 -9.38 4.62 -3.20
N SER A 352 -9.11 4.28 -4.46
CA SER A 352 -7.74 4.21 -4.99
C SER A 352 -7.04 5.57 -4.91
N TYR A 353 -7.72 6.65 -5.31
CA TYR A 353 -7.18 8.01 -5.20
C TYR A 353 -7.14 8.51 -3.75
N SER A 354 -8.12 8.16 -2.91
CA SER A 354 -8.09 8.51 -1.49
C SER A 354 -6.91 7.87 -0.77
N ALA A 355 -6.62 6.58 -1.02
CA ALA A 355 -5.44 5.91 -0.48
C ALA A 355 -4.14 6.48 -1.04
N SER A 356 -4.11 6.78 -2.35
CA SER A 356 -2.94 7.37 -3.01
C SER A 356 -2.59 8.75 -2.44
N ALA A 357 -3.57 9.54 -2.01
CA ALA A 357 -3.33 10.87 -1.47
C ALA A 357 -2.37 10.89 -0.26
N LEU A 358 -2.24 9.77 0.46
CA LEU A 358 -1.32 9.62 1.60
C LEU A 358 0.14 9.41 1.18
N ILE A 359 0.40 9.03 -0.08
CA ILE A 359 1.72 8.66 -0.59
C ILE A 359 2.20 9.58 -1.73
N ILE A 360 1.49 10.68 -2.01
CA ILE A 360 1.86 11.60 -3.09
C ILE A 360 3.04 12.48 -2.67
N GLN A 361 4.08 12.46 -3.50
CA GLN A 361 5.25 13.31 -3.33
C GLN A 361 4.95 14.76 -3.76
N ASN A 362 4.35 15.00 -4.94
CA ASN A 362 4.09 16.36 -5.45
C ASN A 362 2.69 16.87 -5.04
N MET A 363 2.51 17.16 -3.75
CA MET A 363 1.18 17.50 -3.20
C MET A 363 0.55 18.73 -3.87
N LYS A 364 1.32 19.77 -4.18
CA LYS A 364 0.78 21.01 -4.79
C LYS A 364 0.21 20.72 -6.17
N GLN A 365 0.92 19.96 -6.99
CA GLN A 365 0.45 19.57 -8.32
C GLN A 365 -0.81 18.71 -8.25
N PHE A 366 -0.88 17.79 -7.28
CA PHE A 366 -2.07 17.00 -7.03
C PHE A 366 -3.27 17.87 -6.61
N LEU A 367 -3.06 18.82 -5.70
CA LEU A 367 -4.10 19.75 -5.27
C LEU A 367 -4.60 20.61 -6.43
N ASP A 368 -3.70 21.07 -7.30
CA ASP A 368 -4.05 21.85 -8.49
C ASP A 368 -4.92 21.05 -9.47
N VAL A 369 -4.53 19.80 -9.76
CA VAL A 369 -5.36 18.87 -10.56
C VAL A 369 -6.72 18.64 -9.90
N LYS A 370 -6.72 18.41 -8.59
CA LYS A 370 -7.95 18.16 -7.82
C LYS A 370 -8.90 19.35 -7.82
N SER A 371 -8.40 20.59 -7.78
CA SER A 371 -9.24 21.79 -7.72
C SER A 371 -9.67 22.30 -9.09
N HIS A 372 -8.84 22.18 -10.12
CA HIS A 372 -9.09 22.82 -11.42
C HIS A 372 -9.62 21.86 -12.50
N GLN A 373 -9.49 20.54 -12.34
CA GLN A 373 -10.01 19.58 -13.32
C GLN A 373 -11.42 19.12 -12.97
N TRP A 374 -12.38 19.45 -13.84
CA TRP A 374 -13.78 19.05 -13.69
C TRP A 374 -13.97 17.52 -13.64
N SER A 375 -13.14 16.76 -14.36
CA SER A 375 -13.18 15.29 -14.37
C SER A 375 -12.84 14.70 -12.99
N PHE A 376 -12.00 15.39 -12.22
CA PHE A 376 -11.64 14.99 -10.86
C PHE A 376 -12.80 15.18 -9.87
N MET A 377 -13.85 15.94 -10.21
CA MET A 377 -15.05 16.06 -9.35
C MET A 377 -15.74 14.72 -9.12
N ALA A 378 -15.69 13.80 -10.10
CA ALA A 378 -16.23 12.45 -9.93
C ALA A 378 -15.48 11.69 -8.83
N ILE A 379 -14.17 11.86 -8.73
CA ILE A 379 -13.33 11.23 -7.70
C ILE A 379 -13.53 11.93 -6.35
N SER A 380 -13.50 13.27 -6.34
CA SER A 380 -13.72 14.06 -5.12
C SER A 380 -15.08 13.80 -4.47
N ASN A 381 -16.12 13.50 -5.26
CA ASN A 381 -17.47 13.17 -4.78
C ASN A 381 -17.81 11.67 -4.92
N ALA A 382 -16.80 10.79 -4.81
CA ALA A 382 -17.02 9.35 -4.99
C ALA A 382 -18.06 8.74 -4.02
N THR A 383 -18.34 9.40 -2.89
CA THR A 383 -19.41 9.02 -1.94
C THR A 383 -20.80 8.98 -2.60
N ILE A 384 -21.07 9.83 -3.60
CA ILE A 384 -22.35 9.85 -4.33
C ILE A 384 -22.60 8.53 -5.08
N SER A 385 -21.53 7.80 -5.46
CA SER A 385 -21.70 6.49 -6.09
C SER A 385 -22.44 5.48 -5.20
N VAL A 386 -22.35 5.64 -3.87
CA VAL A 386 -23.01 4.78 -2.88
C VAL A 386 -24.53 4.93 -2.93
N ASP A 387 -25.06 6.10 -3.31
CA ASP A 387 -26.51 6.32 -3.43
C ASP A 387 -27.15 5.40 -4.48
N SER A 388 -26.38 5.04 -5.52
CA SER A 388 -26.82 4.04 -6.50
C SER A 388 -27.05 2.68 -5.84
N PHE A 389 -26.21 2.28 -4.89
CA PHE A 389 -26.39 1.03 -4.14
C PHE A 389 -27.58 1.11 -3.19
N PHE A 390 -27.80 2.23 -2.51
CA PHE A 390 -28.99 2.41 -1.67
C PHE A 390 -30.28 2.36 -2.48
N LEU A 391 -30.32 3.02 -3.64
CA LEU A 391 -31.47 2.97 -4.56
C LEU A 391 -31.75 1.53 -5.01
N LEU A 392 -30.71 0.81 -5.45
CA LEU A 392 -30.86 -0.59 -5.88
C LEU A 392 -31.29 -1.52 -4.74
N SER A 393 -30.75 -1.31 -3.54
CA SER A 393 -31.13 -2.06 -2.33
C SER A 393 -32.61 -1.86 -2.01
N GLY A 394 -33.07 -0.60 -1.95
CA GLY A 394 -34.48 -0.26 -1.74
C GLY A 394 -35.41 -0.84 -2.81
N LEU A 395 -35.06 -0.67 -4.09
CA LEU A 395 -35.83 -1.21 -5.22
C LEU A 395 -36.01 -2.73 -5.13
N LEU A 396 -34.91 -3.46 -4.88
CA LEU A 396 -34.94 -4.92 -4.81
C LEU A 396 -35.66 -5.43 -3.57
N VAL A 397 -35.44 -4.78 -2.42
CA VAL A 397 -36.15 -5.10 -1.18
C VAL A 397 -37.65 -4.94 -1.41
N ALA A 398 -38.10 -3.80 -1.95
CA ALA A 398 -39.52 -3.56 -2.23
C ALA A 398 -40.08 -4.56 -3.25
N TYR A 399 -39.44 -4.70 -4.41
CA TYR A 399 -39.94 -5.57 -5.48
C TYR A 399 -40.05 -7.04 -5.04
N LEU A 400 -39.04 -7.57 -4.35
CA LEU A 400 -39.02 -8.97 -3.94
C LEU A 400 -39.94 -9.23 -2.74
N THR A 401 -39.96 -8.35 -1.73
CA THR A 401 -40.83 -8.53 -0.56
C THR A 401 -42.29 -8.46 -0.92
N LEU A 402 -42.73 -7.46 -1.70
CA LEU A 402 -44.13 -7.35 -2.12
C LEU A 402 -44.57 -8.58 -2.92
N ARG A 403 -43.70 -9.09 -3.79
CA ARG A 403 -43.94 -10.32 -4.55
C ARG A 403 -44.11 -11.54 -3.62
N GLU A 404 -43.29 -11.66 -2.59
CA GLU A 404 -43.39 -12.77 -1.62
C GLU A 404 -44.59 -12.64 -0.67
N ILE A 405 -44.93 -11.42 -0.24
CA ILE A 405 -46.15 -11.16 0.54
C ILE A 405 -47.39 -11.57 -0.25
N LYS A 406 -47.44 -11.21 -1.55
CA LYS A 406 -48.53 -11.61 -2.45
C LYS A 406 -48.63 -13.13 -2.60
N LYS A 407 -47.49 -13.82 -2.75
CA LYS A 407 -47.45 -15.30 -2.83
C LYS A 407 -47.90 -15.98 -1.54
N MET A 408 -47.55 -15.44 -0.38
CA MET A 408 -47.94 -16.00 0.93
C MET A 408 -49.38 -15.65 1.35
N GLY A 409 -50.12 -14.90 0.51
CA GLY A 409 -51.52 -14.57 0.75
C GLY A 409 -51.73 -13.47 1.79
N GLY A 410 -50.78 -12.53 1.91
CA GLY A 410 -50.94 -11.29 2.69
C GLY A 410 -49.90 -11.06 3.78
N ILE A 411 -49.81 -9.80 4.26
CA ILE A 411 -48.81 -9.34 5.25
C ILE A 411 -48.84 -10.15 6.55
N LYS A 412 -50.02 -10.54 7.04
CA LYS A 412 -50.15 -11.25 8.33
C LYS A 412 -49.44 -12.61 8.34
N LYS A 413 -49.26 -13.23 7.18
CA LYS A 413 -48.56 -14.52 7.03
C LYS A 413 -47.05 -14.34 6.78
N PHE A 414 -46.58 -13.11 6.58
CA PHE A 414 -45.18 -12.82 6.30
C PHE A 414 -44.33 -12.95 7.58
N ARG A 415 -43.25 -13.75 7.52
CA ARG A 415 -42.35 -14.00 8.65
C ARG A 415 -41.24 -12.97 8.73
N TRP A 416 -41.53 -11.81 9.31
CA TRP A 416 -40.56 -10.71 9.47
C TRP A 416 -39.26 -11.11 10.19
N GLY A 417 -39.33 -11.97 11.21
CA GLY A 417 -38.12 -12.47 11.88
C GLY A 417 -37.16 -13.21 10.93
N MET A 418 -37.70 -14.05 10.04
CA MET A 418 -36.90 -14.78 9.04
C MET A 418 -36.33 -13.84 7.98
N PHE A 419 -37.06 -12.78 7.64
CA PHE A 419 -36.62 -11.74 6.71
C PHE A 419 -35.35 -11.03 7.21
N TYR A 420 -35.30 -10.67 8.49
CA TYR A 420 -34.09 -10.07 9.09
C TYR A 420 -32.97 -11.09 9.26
N PHE A 421 -33.27 -12.28 9.77
CA PHE A 421 -32.28 -13.32 10.02
C PHE A 421 -31.52 -13.71 8.74
N HIS A 422 -32.23 -13.93 7.63
CA HIS A 422 -31.57 -14.31 6.37
C HIS A 422 -30.64 -13.23 5.83
N ARG A 423 -30.99 -11.94 5.98
CA ARG A 423 -30.10 -10.86 5.53
C ARG A 423 -28.86 -10.75 6.42
N PHE A 424 -29.06 -10.77 7.74
CA PHE A 424 -27.96 -10.72 8.70
C PHE A 424 -26.99 -11.88 8.49
N TRP A 425 -27.50 -13.12 8.48
CA TRP A 425 -26.68 -14.32 8.26
C TRP A 425 -25.97 -14.35 6.91
N ARG A 426 -26.51 -13.69 5.89
CA ARG A 426 -25.87 -13.59 4.57
C ARG A 426 -24.71 -12.59 4.55
N LEU A 427 -24.86 -11.43 5.21
CA LEU A 427 -23.90 -10.33 5.12
C LEU A 427 -22.82 -10.38 6.21
N THR A 428 -23.19 -10.80 7.42
CA THR A 428 -22.30 -10.71 8.58
C THR A 428 -21.09 -11.64 8.48
N PRO A 429 -21.18 -12.92 8.06
CA PRO A 429 -20.00 -13.78 7.99
C PRO A 429 -18.87 -13.25 7.08
N PRO A 430 -19.10 -12.85 5.82
CA PRO A 430 -18.03 -12.28 5.00
C PRO A 430 -17.55 -10.93 5.53
N TYR A 431 -18.44 -10.13 6.14
CA TYR A 431 -18.05 -8.85 6.72
C TYR A 431 -17.14 -9.01 7.94
N MET A 432 -17.44 -9.94 8.83
CA MET A 432 -16.60 -10.24 9.99
C MET A 432 -15.26 -10.87 9.59
N LEU A 433 -15.25 -11.72 8.55
CA LEU A 433 -13.99 -12.23 7.99
C LEU A 433 -13.12 -11.08 7.50
N MET A 434 -13.70 -10.15 6.72
CA MET A 434 -12.97 -8.97 6.25
C MET A 434 -12.46 -8.12 7.42
N LEU A 435 -13.30 -7.85 8.43
CA LEU A 435 -12.94 -7.09 9.63
C LEU A 435 -11.73 -7.68 10.36
N VAL A 436 -11.78 -8.98 10.64
CA VAL A 436 -10.71 -9.68 11.36
C VAL A 436 -9.42 -9.72 10.52
N THR A 437 -9.52 -9.98 9.22
CA THR A 437 -8.33 -9.96 8.35
C THR A 437 -7.72 -8.56 8.23
N ASN A 438 -8.55 -7.51 8.16
CA ASN A 438 -8.09 -6.13 8.05
C ASN A 438 -7.44 -5.65 9.35
N ALA A 439 -8.08 -5.88 10.50
CA ALA A 439 -7.58 -5.42 11.79
C ALA A 439 -6.36 -6.20 12.28
N ILE A 440 -6.24 -7.49 11.96
CA ILE A 440 -5.19 -8.36 12.53
C ILE A 440 -4.10 -8.71 11.52
N LEU A 441 -4.46 -9.08 10.28
CA LEU A 441 -3.48 -9.61 9.31
C LEU A 441 -2.84 -8.54 8.45
N LEU A 442 -3.53 -7.42 8.21
CA LEU A 442 -3.07 -6.41 7.26
C LEU A 442 -1.68 -5.87 7.59
N LYS A 443 -1.35 -5.72 8.89
CA LYS A 443 -0.01 -5.30 9.36
C LYS A 443 1.14 -6.21 8.91
N TYR A 444 0.85 -7.46 8.54
CA TYR A 444 1.84 -8.45 8.07
C TYR A 444 1.88 -8.63 6.54
N TRP A 445 0.90 -8.11 5.80
CA TRP A 445 0.82 -8.33 4.35
C TRP A 445 1.76 -7.46 3.54
N PHE A 446 2.08 -6.28 4.08
CA PHE A 446 2.86 -5.27 3.40
C PHE A 446 3.99 -4.82 4.29
N ASP A 447 5.05 -4.37 3.65
CA ASP A 447 6.20 -3.73 4.27
C ASP A 447 6.68 -2.61 3.36
N GLY A 448 7.30 -1.59 3.93
CA GLY A 448 7.81 -0.46 3.14
C GLY A 448 7.95 0.84 3.94
N PRO A 449 8.54 1.87 3.30
CA PRO A 449 8.96 3.10 3.99
C PRO A 449 7.79 3.97 4.49
N LEU A 450 6.61 3.84 3.87
CA LEU A 450 5.38 4.55 4.25
C LEU A 450 4.36 3.65 4.95
N TRP A 451 4.66 2.35 5.08
CA TRP A 451 3.73 1.41 5.69
C TRP A 451 3.74 1.57 7.21
N ASN A 452 2.56 1.73 7.81
CA ASN A 452 2.46 1.74 9.26
C ASN A 452 2.57 0.31 9.79
N GLN A 453 3.62 0.03 10.55
CA GLN A 453 3.92 -1.28 11.10
C GLN A 453 2.95 -1.72 12.20
N ASP A 454 2.33 -0.76 12.89
CA ASP A 454 1.27 -1.07 13.84
C ASP A 454 -0.03 -1.51 13.13
N GLY A 455 -0.10 -1.36 11.81
CA GLY A 455 -1.22 -1.71 10.94
C GLY A 455 -2.06 -0.51 10.52
N TYR A 456 -3.09 -0.80 9.73
CA TYR A 456 -4.05 0.19 9.25
C TYR A 456 -5.27 0.21 10.18
N ASP A 457 -5.58 1.36 10.78
CA ASP A 457 -6.70 1.54 11.72
C ASP A 457 -6.70 0.62 12.95
N THR A 458 -5.57 0.00 13.30
CA THR A 458 -5.48 -0.99 14.40
C THR A 458 -6.03 -0.46 15.72
N GLU A 459 -5.59 0.73 16.15
CA GLU A 459 -6.04 1.37 17.39
C GLU A 459 -7.56 1.66 17.37
N ASN A 460 -8.09 2.09 16.22
CA ASN A 460 -9.52 2.34 16.05
C ASN A 460 -10.30 1.02 16.10
N CYS A 461 -9.76 -0.04 15.50
CA CYS A 461 -10.37 -1.36 15.46
C CYS A 461 -10.37 -2.09 16.79
N GLU A 462 -9.32 -1.97 17.61
CA GLU A 462 -9.27 -2.59 18.94
C GLU A 462 -10.42 -2.11 19.84
N ASN A 463 -10.73 -0.81 19.78
CA ASN A 463 -11.76 -0.21 20.64
C ASN A 463 -13.18 -0.26 20.03
N SER A 464 -13.30 -0.22 18.70
CA SER A 464 -14.59 -0.01 18.02
C SER A 464 -15.07 -1.19 17.16
N TRP A 465 -14.38 -2.33 17.11
CA TRP A 465 -14.75 -3.45 16.21
C TRP A 465 -16.20 -3.93 16.37
N TRP A 466 -16.74 -3.92 17.59
CA TRP A 466 -18.09 -4.39 17.90
C TRP A 466 -19.19 -3.52 17.24
N THR A 467 -18.89 -2.24 16.97
CA THR A 467 -19.80 -1.33 16.27
C THR A 467 -20.04 -1.77 14.82
N ASN A 468 -19.03 -2.40 14.19
CA ASN A 468 -19.15 -3.00 12.86
C ASN A 468 -20.05 -4.25 12.89
N LEU A 469 -19.95 -5.10 13.92
CA LEU A 469 -20.81 -6.27 14.08
C LEU A 469 -22.29 -5.91 14.23
N LEU A 470 -22.57 -4.82 14.96
CA LEU A 470 -23.93 -4.34 15.19
C LEU A 470 -24.46 -3.40 14.10
N TYR A 471 -23.66 -3.07 13.08
CA TYR A 471 -24.02 -2.12 12.01
C TYR A 471 -24.38 -0.71 12.54
N ILE A 472 -23.61 -0.20 13.51
CA ILE A 472 -23.80 1.12 14.13
C ILE A 472 -22.51 1.95 14.17
N ASN A 473 -21.49 1.55 13.43
CA ASN A 473 -20.21 2.25 13.33
C ASN A 473 -20.34 3.68 12.78
N ASN A 474 -21.40 3.97 12.03
CA ASN A 474 -21.75 5.30 11.54
C ASN A 474 -22.47 6.19 12.57
N LEU A 475 -22.83 5.66 13.75
CA LEU A 475 -23.59 6.36 14.79
C LEU A 475 -22.79 6.50 16.10
N VAL A 476 -21.92 5.53 16.40
CA VAL A 476 -21.17 5.45 17.66
C VAL A 476 -19.68 5.57 17.34
N HIS A 477 -18.97 6.45 18.05
CA HIS A 477 -17.53 6.71 17.88
C HIS A 477 -17.14 7.00 16.41
N THR A 478 -17.86 7.94 15.78
CA THR A 478 -17.69 8.30 14.36
C THR A 478 -16.31 8.89 14.05
N ASP A 479 -15.59 9.39 15.06
CA ASP A 479 -14.21 9.85 14.99
C ASP A 479 -13.19 8.69 14.98
N LYS A 480 -13.57 7.50 15.47
CA LYS A 480 -12.72 6.31 15.61
C LYS A 480 -13.35 5.08 14.95
N MET A 481 -13.85 5.26 13.74
CA MET A 481 -14.46 4.18 12.96
C MET A 481 -13.42 3.19 12.50
N CYS A 482 -13.62 1.92 12.83
CA CYS A 482 -12.83 0.82 12.28
C CYS A 482 -13.29 0.51 10.85
N MET A 483 -12.35 0.44 9.89
CA MET A 483 -12.65 0.30 8.47
C MET A 483 -13.62 1.38 8.00
N THR A 484 -13.16 2.63 7.96
CA THR A 484 -13.99 3.81 7.67
C THR A 484 -14.92 3.60 6.47
N TRP A 485 -14.47 2.99 5.37
CA TRP A 485 -15.27 2.68 4.18
C TRP A 485 -16.47 1.76 4.40
N SER A 486 -16.57 1.06 5.53
CA SER A 486 -17.67 0.14 5.84
C SER A 486 -18.96 0.83 6.31
N TRP A 487 -18.93 2.16 6.51
CA TRP A 487 -20.07 2.97 6.95
C TRP A 487 -21.35 2.73 6.11
N TYR A 488 -21.21 2.53 4.80
CA TYR A 488 -22.36 2.36 3.92
C TYR A 488 -23.10 1.06 4.20
N LEU A 489 -22.40 0.02 4.67
CA LEU A 489 -23.01 -1.27 4.97
C LEU A 489 -23.88 -1.16 6.23
N ALA A 490 -23.49 -0.32 7.19
CA ALA A 490 -24.33 0.02 8.33
C ALA A 490 -25.59 0.78 7.90
N ASN A 491 -25.45 1.81 7.05
CA ASN A 491 -26.62 2.50 6.48
C ASN A 491 -27.56 1.53 5.76
N ASP A 492 -27.04 0.63 4.93
CA ASP A 492 -27.84 -0.33 4.16
C ASP A 492 -28.62 -1.30 5.07
N MET A 493 -28.02 -1.74 6.18
CA MET A 493 -28.72 -2.54 7.19
C MET A 493 -29.78 -1.73 7.94
N GLN A 494 -29.47 -0.48 8.32
CA GLN A 494 -30.41 0.42 9.00
C GLN A 494 -31.64 0.71 8.13
N PHE A 495 -31.44 1.05 6.86
CA PHE A 495 -32.54 1.24 5.91
C PHE A 495 -33.37 -0.03 5.72
N PHE A 496 -32.74 -1.20 5.75
CA PHE A 496 -33.49 -2.46 5.69
C PHE A 496 -34.33 -2.73 6.93
N VAL A 497 -33.80 -2.45 8.12
CA VAL A 497 -34.54 -2.54 9.39
C VAL A 497 -35.77 -1.64 9.33
N LEU A 498 -35.63 -0.42 8.80
CA LEU A 498 -36.71 0.56 8.64
C LEU A 498 -37.67 0.27 7.48
N SER A 499 -37.27 -0.56 6.51
CA SER A 499 -38.03 -0.84 5.29
C SER A 499 -39.51 -1.23 5.49
N PRO A 500 -39.91 -2.02 6.52
CA PRO A 500 -41.32 -2.37 6.71
C PRO A 500 -42.22 -1.16 6.95
N LEU A 501 -41.69 -0.07 7.53
CA LEU A 501 -42.44 1.17 7.75
C LEU A 501 -42.97 1.77 6.43
N ILE A 502 -42.27 1.49 5.32
CA ILE A 502 -42.65 1.92 3.97
C ILE A 502 -43.42 0.81 3.25
N LEU A 503 -42.96 -0.44 3.38
CA LEU A 503 -43.55 -1.58 2.64
C LEU A 503 -44.96 -1.94 3.10
N ILE A 504 -45.26 -1.82 4.40
CA ILE A 504 -46.58 -2.15 4.95
C ILE A 504 -47.64 -1.18 4.38
N PRO A 505 -47.47 0.16 4.48
CA PRO A 505 -48.40 1.10 3.85
C PRO A 505 -48.50 0.97 2.34
N LEU A 506 -47.40 0.64 1.64
CA LEU A 506 -47.39 0.49 0.19
C LEU A 506 -48.19 -0.73 -0.31
N TYR A 507 -48.28 -1.78 0.52
CA TYR A 507 -49.02 -2.99 0.19
C TYR A 507 -50.50 -2.92 0.58
N MET A 508 -50.83 -2.22 1.67
CA MET A 508 -52.21 -1.97 2.10
C MET A 508 -52.95 -1.11 1.08
#